data_AF-A0A8J2SLS2-F1
#
_entry.id   AF-A0A8J2SLS2-F1
#
_cell.length_a   1.000
_cell.length_b   1.000
_cell.length_c   1.000
_cell.angle_alpha   90.00
_cell.angle_beta   90.00
_cell.angle_gamma   90.00
#
_symmetry.space_group_name_H-M   'P 1'
#
loop_
_entity.id
_entity.type
_entity.pdbx_description
1 polymer ?
#
loop_
_entity_poly.entity_id
_entity_poly.type
_entity_poly.pdbx_seq_one_letter_code
_entity_poly.pdbx_strand_id
1 'polypeptide(L)'
;MKRLLDQWERKNSKAKGQQTVDDWEREIADDEVMRDASPPPAPPSQPVVSDDSVELPAPLLPGQVEALETVGICMLVEYMLAPPGAEEPQQLRAFWPDASAATPVPAQNTEVLHDFMFRLFATCMYTPECSVLAFMYVLRLLSYHPHLRVTPRNCQRLLLCSVMVAQKIHDDTPLRNVDFAVAWGRVLPGERPVPVERVNAMERVFLGALGFDLYVPRDQYEACVSELHGVVRHHSATSPRLPLLLEKHAAFMTGPNRARFPWIAPPPPRRPKRPRQKKPDS
;
A
#
# COMPACT_ATOMS: atom_id res chain seq x y z
N MET A 1 -11.52 11.35 6.90
CA MET A 1 -10.12 10.97 7.21
C MET A 1 -9.95 10.50 8.66
N LYS A 2 -10.05 11.35 9.68
CA LYS A 2 -10.03 10.89 11.10
C LYS A 2 -11.10 9.83 11.43
N ARG A 3 -12.34 10.08 11.00
CA ARG A 3 -13.47 9.11 11.13
C ARG A 3 -13.21 7.75 10.46
N LEU A 4 -12.30 7.67 9.49
CA LEU A 4 -11.97 6.44 8.77
C LEU A 4 -10.95 5.60 9.53
N LEU A 5 -9.89 6.25 10.03
CA LEU A 5 -8.95 5.63 10.96
C LEU A 5 -9.69 5.09 12.19
N ASP A 6 -10.58 5.89 12.77
CA ASP A 6 -11.39 5.46 13.92
C ASP A 6 -12.32 4.26 13.58
N GLN A 7 -12.87 4.20 12.36
CA GLN A 7 -13.72 3.09 11.93
C GLN A 7 -12.91 1.82 11.63
N TRP A 8 -11.73 1.98 11.05
CA TRP A 8 -10.80 0.88 10.75
C TRP A 8 -10.27 0.27 12.06
N GLU A 9 -9.84 1.10 13.00
CA GLU A 9 -9.40 0.69 14.36
C GLU A 9 -10.50 -0.11 15.09
N ARG A 10 -11.74 0.39 15.07
CA ARG A 10 -12.88 -0.32 15.70
C ARG A 10 -13.16 -1.68 15.08
N LYS A 11 -13.01 -1.81 13.76
CA LYS A 11 -13.28 -3.06 13.04
C LYS A 11 -12.15 -4.09 13.16
N ASN A 12 -10.91 -3.65 13.38
CA ASN A 12 -9.71 -4.50 13.39
C ASN A 12 -9.02 -4.63 14.75
N SER A 13 -9.70 -4.27 15.83
CA SER A 13 -9.27 -4.51 17.22
C SER A 13 -9.23 -6.02 17.55
N LYS A 14 -8.13 -6.72 17.21
CA LYS A 14 -7.80 -8.02 17.82
C LYS A 14 -6.73 -7.82 18.90
N ALA A 15 -7.02 -8.41 20.07
CA ALA A 15 -6.18 -8.60 21.27
C ALA A 15 -5.03 -7.60 21.52
N LYS A 16 -5.28 -6.69 22.48
CA LYS A 16 -4.26 -5.91 23.20
C LYS A 16 -3.38 -6.85 24.05
N GLY A 17 -2.40 -7.50 23.44
CA GLY A 17 -1.29 -8.12 24.15
C GLY A 17 -0.12 -7.15 24.18
N GLN A 18 0.20 -6.60 25.35
CA GLN A 18 1.35 -5.71 25.55
C GLN A 18 2.64 -6.55 25.57
N GLN A 19 3.03 -7.10 24.42
CA GLN A 19 4.35 -7.70 24.25
C GLN A 19 5.22 -6.66 23.54
N THR A 20 6.30 -6.23 24.19
CA THR A 20 7.16 -5.16 23.66
C THR A 20 8.06 -5.72 22.57
N VAL A 21 8.42 -4.88 21.60
CA VAL A 21 9.37 -5.22 20.52
C VAL A 21 10.68 -5.82 21.06
N ASP A 22 11.11 -5.38 22.25
CA ASP A 22 12.28 -5.90 22.96
C ASP A 22 12.15 -7.36 23.42
N ASP A 23 10.93 -7.85 23.66
CA ASP A 23 10.70 -9.25 24.03
C ASP A 23 10.88 -10.15 22.81
N TRP A 24 10.55 -9.67 21.62
CA TRP A 24 10.71 -10.41 20.37
C TRP A 24 12.16 -10.46 19.87
N GLU A 25 12.93 -9.38 20.09
CA GLU A 25 14.37 -9.38 19.78
C GLU A 25 15.15 -10.37 20.66
N ARG A 26 14.69 -10.66 21.88
CA ARG A 26 15.26 -11.69 22.76
C ARG A 26 14.80 -13.10 22.39
N GLU A 27 13.50 -13.29 22.11
CA GLU A 27 12.95 -14.60 21.77
C GLU A 27 13.55 -15.14 20.45
N ILE A 28 13.81 -14.28 19.48
CA ILE A 28 14.47 -14.64 18.20
C ILE A 28 15.96 -15.03 18.38
N ALA A 29 16.63 -14.56 19.43
CA ALA A 29 18.02 -14.94 19.71
C ALA A 29 18.14 -16.36 20.25
N ASP A 30 17.05 -16.90 20.83
CA ASP A 30 17.03 -18.20 21.52
C ASP A 30 16.32 -19.31 20.72
N ASP A 31 15.74 -19.01 19.55
CA ASP A 31 14.84 -19.95 18.86
C ASP A 31 15.55 -20.84 17.81
N GLU A 32 16.20 -21.91 18.26
CA GLU A 32 16.70 -23.02 17.42
C GLU A 32 15.64 -24.12 17.14
N VAL A 33 14.37 -23.93 17.48
CA VAL A 33 13.39 -25.04 17.41
C VAL A 33 12.08 -24.63 16.74
N MET A 34 11.96 -24.84 15.43
CA MET A 34 10.65 -25.04 14.79
C MET A 34 10.71 -25.97 13.56
N ARG A 35 10.53 -27.26 13.81
CA ARG A 35 9.89 -28.22 12.89
C ARG A 35 8.80 -28.94 13.71
N ASP A 36 7.54 -28.50 13.57
CA ASP A 36 6.28 -29.26 13.79
C ASP A 36 5.10 -28.38 14.26
N ALA A 37 4.74 -27.34 13.51
CA ALA A 37 3.47 -26.63 13.73
C ALA A 37 2.37 -27.20 12.79
N SER A 38 1.27 -27.68 13.37
CA SER A 38 0.09 -28.17 12.64
C SER A 38 -0.82 -27.03 12.14
N PRO A 39 -1.58 -27.21 11.04
CA PRO A 39 -2.32 -26.12 10.39
C PRO A 39 -3.60 -25.70 11.14
N PRO A 40 -4.04 -24.43 11.00
CA PRO A 40 -5.20 -23.89 11.71
C PRO A 40 -6.55 -24.30 11.09
N PRO A 41 -7.66 -24.28 11.87
CA PRO A 41 -8.98 -24.73 11.42
C PRO A 41 -9.71 -23.73 10.50
N ALA A 42 -10.64 -24.25 9.69
CA ALA A 42 -11.37 -23.52 8.65
C ALA A 42 -12.42 -22.52 9.19
N PRO A 43 -12.68 -21.40 8.46
CA PRO A 43 -13.61 -20.36 8.90
C PRO A 43 -15.09 -20.71 8.66
N PRO A 44 -16.03 -20.17 9.48
CA PRO A 44 -17.47 -20.38 9.34
C PRO A 44 -18.11 -19.50 8.23
N SER A 45 -19.28 -19.94 7.76
CA SER A 45 -20.07 -19.41 6.63
C SER A 45 -20.49 -17.94 6.80
N GLN A 46 -20.33 -17.13 5.73
CA GLN A 46 -20.68 -15.70 5.70
C GLN A 46 -22.20 -15.44 5.61
N PRO A 47 -22.73 -14.35 6.19
CA PRO A 47 -24.10 -13.89 5.94
C PRO A 47 -24.21 -13.09 4.64
N VAL A 48 -25.38 -13.21 4.00
CA VAL A 48 -25.78 -12.46 2.80
C VAL A 48 -26.11 -11.02 3.17
N VAL A 49 -25.46 -10.04 2.53
CA VAL A 49 -25.77 -8.60 2.68
C VAL A 49 -26.45 -8.10 1.41
N SER A 50 -27.55 -7.37 1.60
CA SER A 50 -28.38 -6.77 0.55
C SER A 50 -27.68 -5.62 -0.17
N ASP A 51 -27.87 -5.60 -1.49
CA ASP A 51 -27.30 -4.67 -2.46
C ASP A 51 -28.16 -3.40 -2.57
N ASP A 52 -27.69 -2.29 -1.99
CA ASP A 52 -28.20 -0.94 -2.26
C ASP A 52 -27.12 -0.16 -3.05
N SER A 53 -26.92 -0.55 -4.31
CA SER A 53 -26.03 0.15 -5.23
C SER A 53 -26.68 1.40 -5.82
N VAL A 54 -26.18 2.57 -5.44
CA VAL A 54 -26.31 3.81 -6.23
C VAL A 54 -25.55 3.60 -7.54
N GLU A 55 -26.18 3.88 -8.68
CA GLU A 55 -25.58 3.71 -10.02
C GLU A 55 -24.20 4.38 -10.12
N LEU A 56 -23.18 3.54 -10.34
CA LEU A 56 -21.80 3.95 -10.51
C LEU A 56 -21.62 4.69 -11.85
N PRO A 57 -20.85 5.80 -11.90
CA PRO A 57 -20.39 6.35 -13.17
C PRO A 57 -19.59 5.29 -13.94
N ALA A 58 -19.56 5.41 -15.28
CA ALA A 58 -18.99 4.42 -16.21
C ALA A 58 -17.72 3.72 -15.67
N PRO A 59 -17.61 2.38 -15.81
CA PRO A 59 -16.53 1.61 -15.20
C PRO A 59 -15.18 2.16 -15.66
N LEU A 60 -14.34 2.52 -14.67
CA LEU A 60 -12.98 2.98 -14.91
C LEU A 60 -12.19 1.89 -15.63
N LEU A 61 -11.33 2.30 -16.56
CA LEU A 61 -10.48 1.37 -17.30
C LEU A 61 -9.37 0.81 -16.37
N PRO A 62 -8.89 -0.43 -16.62
CA PRO A 62 -7.64 -0.91 -16.04
C PRO A 62 -6.52 0.11 -16.30
N GLY A 63 -5.76 0.44 -15.27
CA GLY A 63 -4.81 1.55 -15.16
C GLY A 63 -5.35 2.81 -14.47
N GLN A 64 -6.66 3.10 -14.57
CA GLN A 64 -7.27 4.26 -13.90
C GLN A 64 -7.66 3.95 -12.45
N VAL A 65 -8.06 2.71 -12.17
CA VAL A 65 -8.42 2.27 -10.82
C VAL A 65 -7.18 2.27 -9.93
N GLU A 66 -6.10 1.68 -10.41
CA GLU A 66 -4.79 1.57 -9.77
C GLU A 66 -4.18 2.95 -9.48
N ALA A 67 -4.39 3.89 -10.42
CA ALA A 67 -4.00 5.28 -10.23
C ALA A 67 -4.78 5.94 -9.08
N LEU A 68 -6.10 5.72 -9.00
CA LEU A 68 -6.93 6.24 -7.91
C LEU A 68 -6.52 5.64 -6.57
N GLU A 69 -6.32 4.32 -6.50
CA GLU A 69 -5.92 3.61 -5.29
C GLU A 69 -4.57 4.13 -4.80
N THR A 70 -3.56 4.19 -5.67
CA THR A 70 -2.22 4.68 -5.33
C THR A 70 -2.26 6.12 -4.84
N VAL A 71 -2.97 7.00 -5.55
CA VAL A 71 -3.11 8.41 -5.15
C VAL A 71 -3.85 8.53 -3.82
N GLY A 72 -4.92 7.77 -3.62
CA GLY A 72 -5.69 7.74 -2.38
C GLY A 72 -4.84 7.30 -1.18
N ILE A 73 -3.98 6.28 -1.39
CA ILE A 73 -3.02 5.82 -0.39
C ILE A 73 -2.06 6.96 -0.03
N CYS A 74 -1.47 7.61 -1.03
CA CYS A 74 -0.54 8.73 -0.80
C CYS A 74 -1.19 9.89 -0.04
N MET A 75 -2.44 10.24 -0.36
CA MET A 75 -3.20 11.27 0.36
C MET A 75 -3.46 10.89 1.82
N LEU A 76 -3.83 9.63 2.09
CA LEU A 76 -4.06 9.17 3.45
C LEU A 76 -2.77 9.06 4.25
N VAL A 77 -1.67 8.61 3.63
CA VAL A 77 -0.35 8.57 4.28
C VAL A 77 0.12 9.98 4.60
N GLU A 78 -0.04 10.95 3.69
CA GLU A 78 0.25 12.36 3.97
C GLU A 78 -0.57 12.87 5.15
N TYR A 79 -1.86 12.55 5.20
CA TYR A 79 -2.72 12.93 6.33
C TYR A 79 -2.32 12.30 7.66
N MET A 80 -1.77 11.08 7.63
CA MET A 80 -1.29 10.37 8.82
C MET A 80 0.09 10.85 9.30
N LEU A 81 0.78 11.71 8.55
CA LEU A 81 2.07 12.25 8.96
C LEU A 81 1.95 12.97 10.31
N ALA A 82 2.80 12.58 11.25
CA ALA A 82 2.88 13.21 12.55
C ALA A 82 3.23 14.71 12.41
N PRO A 83 2.69 15.56 13.29
CA PRO A 83 3.01 16.97 13.27
C PRO A 83 4.51 17.19 13.54
N PRO A 84 5.11 18.28 13.02
CA PRO A 84 6.50 18.59 13.28
C PRO A 84 6.80 18.63 14.78
N GLY A 85 7.83 17.91 15.21
CA GLY A 85 8.25 17.85 16.62
C GLY A 85 7.48 16.86 17.50
N ALA A 86 6.59 16.04 16.94
CA ALA A 86 6.04 14.90 17.68
C ALA A 86 7.15 13.94 18.13
N GLU A 87 7.06 13.42 19.36
CA GLU A 87 7.98 12.39 19.83
C GLU A 87 7.89 11.16 18.93
N GLU A 88 9.05 10.69 18.45
CA GLU A 88 9.14 9.48 17.64
C GLU A 88 9.51 8.29 18.56
N PRO A 89 8.61 7.30 18.78
CA PRO A 89 8.90 6.16 19.63
C PRO A 89 9.99 5.26 19.02
N GLN A 90 10.81 4.64 19.87
CA GLN A 90 11.96 3.84 19.44
C GLN A 90 11.58 2.53 18.73
N GLN A 91 10.34 2.07 18.88
CA GLN A 91 9.81 0.79 18.40
C GLN A 91 9.76 0.65 16.86
N LEU A 92 10.02 1.72 16.09
CA LEU A 92 10.22 1.67 14.63
C LEU A 92 11.60 2.20 14.19
N ARG A 93 12.60 2.18 15.06
CA ARG A 93 13.95 2.63 14.73
C ARG A 93 14.55 1.90 13.52
N ALA A 94 14.14 0.65 13.28
CA ALA A 94 14.51 -0.11 12.07
C ALA A 94 14.14 0.60 10.76
N PHE A 95 13.07 1.42 10.78
CA PHE A 95 12.57 2.19 9.64
C PHE A 95 13.10 3.62 9.58
N TRP A 96 13.93 4.05 10.53
CA TRP A 96 14.65 5.32 10.37
C TRP A 96 15.90 5.13 9.51
N PRO A 97 16.34 6.18 8.81
CA PRO A 97 17.70 6.21 8.27
C PRO A 97 18.71 6.05 9.43
N ASP A 98 19.85 5.39 9.16
CA ASP A 98 20.93 5.31 10.14
C ASP A 98 21.29 6.71 10.65
N ALA A 99 21.44 6.83 11.97
CA ALA A 99 21.46 8.07 12.75
C ALA A 99 22.58 9.08 12.40
N SER A 100 23.27 8.93 11.28
CA SER A 100 24.23 9.90 10.75
C SER A 100 23.66 10.60 9.52
N ALA A 101 22.91 11.68 9.72
CA ALA A 101 23.21 12.97 9.08
C ALA A 101 22.14 14.01 9.43
N ALA A 102 22.64 15.18 9.81
CA ALA A 102 21.93 16.43 10.01
C ALA A 102 21.32 17.01 8.71
N THR A 103 20.84 16.16 7.79
CA THR A 103 20.16 16.58 6.57
C THR A 103 18.66 16.66 6.84
N PRO A 104 18.01 17.80 6.55
CA PRO A 104 16.56 17.90 6.62
C PRO A 104 15.96 16.85 5.69
N VAL A 105 15.12 15.96 6.24
CA VAL A 105 14.34 15.05 5.39
C VAL A 105 13.37 15.90 4.58
N PRO A 106 13.32 15.75 3.24
CA PRO A 106 12.40 16.51 2.41
C PRO A 106 10.97 16.37 2.91
N ALA A 107 10.21 17.46 2.87
CA ALA A 107 8.79 17.43 3.20
C ALA A 107 8.09 16.36 2.37
N GLN A 108 7.37 15.47 3.04
CA GLN A 108 6.58 14.43 2.39
C GLN A 108 5.19 14.99 2.13
N ASN A 109 4.74 14.84 0.89
CA ASN A 109 3.40 15.20 0.44
C ASN A 109 2.91 14.16 -0.57
N THR A 110 1.66 14.27 -1.00
CA THR A 110 1.04 13.32 -1.93
C THR A 110 1.87 13.13 -3.21
N GLU A 111 2.46 14.19 -3.77
CA GLU A 111 3.27 14.10 -4.99
C GLU A 111 4.56 13.30 -4.78
N VAL A 112 5.29 13.60 -3.70
CA VAL A 112 6.55 12.90 -3.35
C VAL A 112 6.28 11.42 -3.05
N LEU A 113 5.21 11.13 -2.31
CA LEU A 113 4.80 9.77 -1.98
C LEU A 113 4.30 9.02 -3.22
N HIS A 114 3.57 9.69 -4.12
CA HIS A 114 3.11 9.11 -5.38
C HIS A 114 4.27 8.77 -6.28
N ASP A 115 5.22 9.69 -6.49
CA ASP A 115 6.41 9.44 -7.30
C ASP A 115 7.29 8.31 -6.71
N PHE A 116 7.31 8.17 -5.38
CA PHE A 116 7.95 7.04 -4.71
C PHE A 116 7.23 5.73 -5.00
N MET A 117 5.92 5.64 -4.70
CA MET A 117 5.11 4.44 -4.92
C MET A 117 5.10 4.02 -6.39
N PHE A 118 5.01 4.98 -7.30
CA PHE A 118 5.04 4.79 -8.74
C PHE A 118 6.36 4.19 -9.22
N ARG A 119 7.51 4.73 -8.76
CA ARG A 119 8.82 4.17 -9.06
C ARG A 119 8.99 2.78 -8.45
N LEU A 120 8.47 2.56 -7.24
CA LEU A 120 8.50 1.27 -6.58
C LEU A 120 7.71 0.23 -7.38
N PHE A 121 6.50 0.55 -7.81
CA PHE A 121 5.67 -0.28 -8.70
C PHE A 121 6.40 -0.62 -10.00
N ALA A 122 6.93 0.40 -10.70
CA ALA A 122 7.64 0.21 -11.97
C ALA A 122 8.95 -0.60 -11.84
N THR A 123 9.55 -0.62 -10.66
CA THR A 123 10.82 -1.32 -10.40
C THR A 123 10.58 -2.75 -9.89
N CYS A 124 9.62 -2.93 -9.00
CA CYS A 124 9.38 -4.18 -8.29
C CYS A 124 8.30 -5.05 -8.94
N MET A 125 7.52 -4.48 -9.87
CA MET A 125 6.57 -5.21 -10.71
C MET A 125 5.57 -6.04 -9.87
N TYR A 126 5.03 -5.46 -8.80
CA TYR A 126 4.00 -6.09 -7.97
C TYR A 126 2.60 -5.81 -8.53
N THR A 127 1.61 -6.65 -8.19
CA THR A 127 0.21 -6.44 -8.61
C THR A 127 -0.44 -5.24 -7.91
N PRO A 128 -1.37 -4.50 -8.54
CA PRO A 128 -1.98 -3.31 -7.94
C PRO A 128 -2.63 -3.57 -6.56
N GLU A 129 -3.20 -4.75 -6.38
CA GLU A 129 -3.77 -5.23 -5.12
C GLU A 129 -2.77 -5.17 -3.97
N CYS A 130 -1.48 -5.40 -4.24
CA CYS A 130 -0.42 -5.29 -3.23
C CYS A 130 -0.29 -3.86 -2.68
N SER A 131 -0.59 -2.81 -3.44
CA SER A 131 -0.60 -1.43 -2.92
C SER A 131 -1.66 -1.26 -1.83
N VAL A 132 -2.87 -1.77 -2.08
CA VAL A 132 -4.00 -1.68 -1.15
C VAL A 132 -3.73 -2.53 0.08
N LEU A 133 -3.26 -3.78 -0.10
CA LEU A 133 -2.88 -4.66 1.01
C LEU A 133 -1.76 -4.05 1.87
N ALA A 134 -0.72 -3.50 1.24
CA ALA A 134 0.36 -2.80 1.94
C ALA A 134 -0.16 -1.64 2.79
N PHE A 135 -1.07 -0.83 2.24
CA PHE A 135 -1.71 0.24 2.98
C PHE A 135 -2.54 -0.27 4.16
N MET A 136 -3.31 -1.34 3.98
CA MET A 136 -4.06 -1.98 5.07
C MET A 136 -3.14 -2.52 6.17
N TYR A 137 -1.98 -3.06 5.82
CA TYR A 137 -0.97 -3.49 6.79
C TYR A 137 -0.38 -2.31 7.57
N VAL A 138 -0.17 -1.15 6.93
CA VAL A 138 0.25 0.07 7.64
C VAL A 138 -0.85 0.52 8.62
N LEU A 139 -2.13 0.53 8.22
CA LEU A 139 -3.23 0.86 9.13
C LEU A 139 -3.30 -0.12 10.32
N ARG A 140 -3.06 -1.42 10.06
CA ARG A 140 -3.02 -2.47 11.09
C ARG A 140 -1.89 -2.25 12.07
N LEU A 141 -0.70 -1.99 11.57
CA LEU A 141 0.47 -1.67 12.38
C LEU A 141 0.20 -0.49 13.33
N LEU A 142 -0.38 0.60 12.80
CA LEU A 142 -0.69 1.79 13.62
C LEU A 142 -1.77 1.53 14.67
N SER A 143 -2.73 0.64 14.36
CA SER A 143 -3.80 0.28 15.28
C SER A 143 -3.34 -0.66 16.39
N TYR A 144 -2.44 -1.59 16.07
CA TYR A 144 -1.85 -2.51 17.05
C TYR A 144 -0.84 -1.83 17.96
N HIS A 145 -0.19 -0.79 17.46
CA HIS A 145 0.81 -0.04 18.20
C HIS A 145 0.46 1.45 18.20
N PRO A 146 -0.46 1.92 19.06
CA PRO A 146 -0.97 3.29 19.07
C PRO A 146 0.08 4.37 19.35
N HIS A 147 1.26 3.97 19.82
CA HIS A 147 2.39 4.87 20.01
C HIS A 147 3.08 5.19 18.68
N LEU A 148 3.03 4.29 17.70
CA LEU A 148 3.70 4.46 16.42
C LEU A 148 3.12 5.62 15.62
N ARG A 149 4.00 6.26 14.87
CA ARG A 149 3.67 7.43 14.07
C ARG A 149 4.32 7.30 12.69
N VAL A 150 3.56 7.64 11.67
CA VAL A 150 4.12 7.85 10.33
C VAL A 150 4.80 9.20 10.36
N THR A 151 6.08 9.26 10.02
CA THR A 151 6.88 10.49 10.00
C THR A 151 7.59 10.61 8.66
N PRO A 152 8.02 11.82 8.26
CA PRO A 152 8.80 11.98 7.04
C PRO A 152 10.03 11.07 6.95
N ARG A 153 10.58 10.67 8.10
CA ARG A 153 11.79 9.84 8.20
C ARG A 153 11.55 8.35 7.97
N ASN A 154 10.33 7.87 8.24
CA ASN A 154 10.02 6.44 8.20
C ASN A 154 9.03 6.04 7.10
N CYS A 155 8.22 6.98 6.57
CA CYS A 155 7.06 6.65 5.75
C CYS A 155 7.43 5.86 4.49
N GLN A 156 8.50 6.23 3.77
CA GLN A 156 8.94 5.54 2.56
C GLN A 156 9.48 4.14 2.85
N ARG A 157 10.19 3.96 3.98
CA ARG A 157 10.68 2.64 4.42
C ARG A 157 9.54 1.73 4.89
N LEU A 158 8.55 2.29 5.58
CA LEU A 158 7.32 1.59 5.94
C LEU A 158 6.53 1.16 4.70
N LEU A 159 6.38 2.05 3.71
CA LEU A 159 5.73 1.72 2.44
C LEU A 159 6.49 0.65 1.65
N LEU A 160 7.82 0.73 1.55
CA LEU A 160 8.61 -0.33 0.91
C LEU A 160 8.40 -1.67 1.61
N CYS A 161 8.51 -1.70 2.94
CA CYS A 161 8.41 -2.95 3.68
C CYS A 161 7.01 -3.56 3.62
N SER A 162 5.97 -2.73 3.71
CA SER A 162 4.58 -3.19 3.60
C SER A 162 4.26 -3.72 2.21
N VAL A 163 4.76 -3.08 1.14
CA VAL A 163 4.65 -3.58 -0.25
C VAL A 163 5.41 -4.89 -0.42
N MET A 164 6.62 -5.00 0.13
CA MET A 164 7.40 -6.24 0.08
C MET A 164 6.66 -7.40 0.74
N VAL A 165 6.11 -7.19 1.93
CA VAL A 165 5.31 -8.20 2.62
C VAL A 165 4.02 -8.51 1.87
N ALA A 166 3.30 -7.51 1.36
CA ALA A 166 2.11 -7.72 0.55
C ALA A 166 2.40 -8.57 -0.69
N GLN A 167 3.46 -8.24 -1.42
CA GLN A 167 3.88 -8.98 -2.60
C GLN A 167 4.17 -10.45 -2.27
N LYS A 168 4.90 -10.73 -1.19
CA LYS A 168 5.23 -12.10 -0.77
C LYS A 168 4.02 -12.96 -0.41
N ILE A 169 2.94 -12.34 0.03
CA ILE A 169 1.72 -13.05 0.44
C ILE A 169 0.73 -13.17 -0.71
N HIS A 170 0.70 -12.20 -1.62
CA HIS A 170 -0.35 -12.08 -2.62
C HIS A 170 0.08 -12.48 -4.03
N ASP A 171 1.31 -12.15 -4.44
CA ASP A 171 1.78 -12.46 -5.80
C ASP A 171 2.32 -13.90 -5.88
N ASP A 172 2.02 -14.58 -6.99
CA ASP A 172 2.51 -15.95 -7.26
C ASP A 172 4.04 -16.03 -7.35
N THR A 173 4.69 -14.95 -7.80
CA THR A 173 6.16 -14.87 -7.98
C THR A 173 6.72 -13.62 -7.30
N PRO A 174 6.90 -13.64 -5.97
CA PRO A 174 7.38 -12.47 -5.25
C PRO A 174 8.89 -12.27 -5.37
N LEU A 175 9.32 -11.02 -5.26
CA LEU A 175 10.73 -10.68 -5.17
C LEU A 175 11.34 -11.09 -3.82
N ARG A 176 12.66 -11.33 -3.82
CA ARG A 176 13.42 -11.60 -2.59
C ARG A 176 13.87 -10.28 -1.96
N ASN A 177 14.28 -10.34 -0.69
CA ASN A 177 14.76 -9.14 0.03
C ASN A 177 15.98 -8.48 -0.62
N VAL A 178 16.86 -9.27 -1.24
CA VAL A 178 18.00 -8.73 -1.99
C VAL A 178 17.55 -7.92 -3.20
N ASP A 179 16.45 -8.29 -3.83
CA ASP A 179 15.90 -7.58 -4.99
C ASP A 179 15.28 -6.24 -4.53
N PHE A 180 14.62 -6.22 -3.36
CA PHE A 180 14.13 -4.98 -2.73
C PHE A 180 15.25 -4.04 -2.26
N ALA A 181 16.36 -4.59 -1.75
CA ALA A 181 17.55 -3.81 -1.41
C ALA A 181 18.12 -3.08 -2.64
N VAL A 182 18.17 -3.76 -3.79
CA VAL A 182 18.58 -3.17 -5.08
C VAL A 182 17.54 -2.16 -5.57
N ALA A 183 16.25 -2.46 -5.45
CA ALA A 183 15.17 -1.58 -5.86
C ALA A 183 15.20 -0.24 -5.11
N TRP A 184 15.50 -0.24 -3.80
CA TRP A 184 15.60 0.98 -3.00
C TRP A 184 16.51 2.04 -3.63
N GLY A 185 17.72 1.64 -4.05
CA GLY A 185 18.68 2.56 -4.68
C GLY A 185 18.21 3.11 -6.03
N ARG A 186 17.34 2.39 -6.74
CA ARG A 186 16.74 2.86 -8.01
C ARG A 186 15.55 3.79 -7.76
N VAL A 187 14.74 3.48 -6.75
CA VAL A 187 13.54 4.25 -6.39
C VAL A 187 13.93 5.57 -5.74
N LEU A 188 14.96 5.61 -4.90
CA LEU A 188 15.46 6.80 -4.22
C LEU A 188 16.97 6.97 -4.47
N PRO A 189 17.39 7.46 -5.65
CA PRO A 189 18.80 7.59 -6.01
C PRO A 189 19.58 8.59 -5.14
N GLY A 190 18.89 9.48 -4.43
CA GLY A 190 19.50 10.42 -3.48
C GLY A 190 19.70 9.85 -2.08
N GLU A 191 19.17 8.66 -1.78
CA GLU A 191 19.38 7.98 -0.50
C GLU A 191 20.50 6.95 -0.58
N ARG A 192 21.12 6.66 0.57
CA ARG A 192 22.11 5.59 0.63
C ARG A 192 21.44 4.25 0.28
N PRO A 193 22.15 3.36 -0.44
CA PRO A 193 21.71 1.99 -0.62
C PRO A 193 21.37 1.36 0.72
N VAL A 194 20.26 0.62 0.77
CA VAL A 194 19.86 -0.12 1.96
C VAL A 194 20.43 -1.53 1.83
N PRO A 195 21.31 -1.98 2.75
CA PRO A 195 21.87 -3.32 2.70
C PRO A 195 20.77 -4.37 2.93
N VAL A 196 20.93 -5.56 2.35
CA VAL A 196 19.93 -6.63 2.43
C VAL A 196 19.65 -7.06 3.88
N GLU A 197 20.66 -7.00 4.76
CA GLU A 197 20.54 -7.28 6.18
C GLU A 197 19.56 -6.32 6.85
N ARG A 198 19.55 -5.05 6.43
CA ARG A 198 18.58 -4.07 6.92
C ARG A 198 17.19 -4.35 6.38
N VAL A 199 17.05 -4.73 5.10
CA VAL A 199 15.75 -5.15 4.55
C VAL A 199 15.20 -6.36 5.31
N ASN A 200 16.05 -7.35 5.62
CA ASN A 200 15.68 -8.52 6.42
C ASN A 200 15.26 -8.13 7.85
N ALA A 201 15.93 -7.16 8.47
CA ALA A 201 15.55 -6.66 9.79
C ALA A 201 14.21 -5.91 9.74
N MET A 202 14.00 -5.04 8.74
CA MET A 202 12.74 -4.35 8.52
C MET A 202 11.57 -5.33 8.35
N GLU A 203 11.76 -6.38 7.54
CA GLU A 203 10.73 -7.42 7.35
C GLU A 203 10.38 -8.11 8.66
N ARG A 204 11.37 -8.57 9.42
CA ARG A 204 11.16 -9.25 10.71
C ARG A 204 10.40 -8.38 11.70
N VAL A 205 10.84 -7.12 11.86
CA VAL A 205 10.17 -6.16 12.74
C VAL A 205 8.73 -5.90 12.28
N PHE A 206 8.50 -5.75 10.97
CA PHE A 206 7.17 -5.50 10.43
C PHE A 206 6.22 -6.69 10.65
N LEU A 207 6.65 -7.90 10.31
CA LEU A 207 5.87 -9.12 10.47
C LEU A 207 5.59 -9.44 11.93
N GLY A 208 6.61 -9.30 12.78
CA GLY A 208 6.45 -9.38 14.22
C GLY A 208 5.39 -8.39 14.67
N ALA A 209 5.49 -7.11 14.28
CA ALA A 209 4.59 -6.05 14.75
C ALA A 209 3.14 -6.26 14.32
N LEU A 210 2.91 -6.98 13.23
CA LEU A 210 1.58 -7.41 12.82
C LEU A 210 1.09 -8.67 13.54
N GLY A 211 1.93 -9.34 14.33
CA GLY A 211 1.66 -10.66 14.89
C GLY A 211 1.39 -11.69 13.79
N PHE A 212 1.99 -11.50 12.60
CA PHE A 212 1.68 -12.25 11.38
C PHE A 212 0.19 -12.22 10.96
N ASP A 213 -0.61 -11.27 11.46
CA ASP A 213 -1.98 -11.04 10.98
C ASP A 213 -1.92 -10.36 9.60
N LEU A 214 -1.79 -11.18 8.56
CA LEU A 214 -1.70 -10.76 7.16
C LEU A 214 -2.96 -11.07 6.36
N TYR A 215 -3.88 -11.86 6.91
CA TYR A 215 -5.14 -12.16 6.23
C TYR A 215 -6.01 -10.89 6.12
N VAL A 216 -6.52 -10.64 4.92
CA VAL A 216 -7.45 -9.55 4.64
C VAL A 216 -8.72 -10.14 4.04
N PRO A 217 -9.85 -10.10 4.76
CA PRO A 217 -11.14 -10.48 4.21
C PRO A 217 -11.54 -9.61 3.01
N ARG A 218 -12.23 -10.21 2.03
CA ARG A 218 -12.66 -9.52 0.80
C ARG A 218 -13.49 -8.27 1.09
N ASP A 219 -14.42 -8.35 2.03
CA ASP A 219 -15.28 -7.23 2.42
C ASP A 219 -14.46 -6.06 2.99
N GLN A 220 -13.40 -6.33 3.75
CA GLN A 220 -12.50 -5.30 4.26
C GLN A 220 -11.66 -4.67 3.14
N TYR A 221 -11.20 -5.48 2.19
CA TYR A 221 -10.48 -5.01 1.01
C TYR A 221 -11.35 -4.08 0.16
N GLU A 222 -12.56 -4.52 -0.19
CA GLU A 222 -13.51 -3.74 -1.00
C GLU A 222 -13.92 -2.44 -0.29
N ALA A 223 -14.13 -2.49 1.02
CA ALA A 223 -14.36 -1.29 1.82
C ALA A 223 -13.17 -0.33 1.76
N CYS A 224 -11.94 -0.83 1.87
CA CYS A 224 -10.74 0.01 1.76
C CYS A 224 -10.63 0.66 0.38
N VAL A 225 -10.84 -0.08 -0.71
CA VAL A 225 -10.86 0.43 -2.08
C VAL A 225 -11.93 1.52 -2.27
N SER A 226 -13.15 1.27 -1.78
CA SER A 226 -14.24 2.24 -1.85
C SER A 226 -13.88 3.55 -1.14
N GLU A 227 -13.25 3.47 0.04
CA GLU A 227 -12.79 4.63 0.79
C GLU A 227 -11.66 5.38 0.07
N LEU A 228 -10.68 4.68 -0.50
CA LEU A 228 -9.61 5.28 -1.31
C LEU A 228 -10.19 6.07 -2.48
N HIS A 229 -11.12 5.45 -3.22
CA HIS A 229 -11.82 6.12 -4.32
C HIS A 229 -12.64 7.31 -3.83
N GLY A 230 -13.31 7.18 -2.69
CA GLY A 230 -14.05 8.26 -2.04
C GLY A 230 -13.15 9.45 -1.75
N VAL A 231 -12.03 9.24 -1.06
CA VAL A 231 -11.07 10.30 -0.70
C VAL A 231 -10.60 11.07 -1.93
N VAL A 232 -10.20 10.37 -2.99
CA VAL A 232 -9.72 11.00 -4.22
C VAL A 232 -10.84 11.81 -4.87
N ARG A 233 -12.05 11.26 -5.03
CA ARG A 233 -13.19 11.97 -5.65
C ARG A 233 -13.55 13.25 -4.91
N HIS A 234 -13.60 13.21 -3.57
CA HIS A 234 -13.94 14.39 -2.76
C HIS A 234 -12.93 15.53 -2.90
N HIS A 235 -11.64 15.21 -3.12
CA HIS A 235 -10.58 16.21 -3.24
C HIS A 235 -10.21 16.55 -4.69
N SER A 236 -10.77 15.83 -5.67
CA SER A 236 -10.48 16.03 -7.10
C SER A 236 -10.88 17.42 -7.61
N ALA A 237 -11.94 18.00 -7.05
CA ALA A 237 -12.39 19.34 -7.45
C ALA A 237 -11.56 20.47 -6.81
N THR A 238 -10.95 20.20 -5.64
CA THR A 238 -10.26 21.21 -4.84
C THR A 238 -8.75 21.22 -5.09
N SER A 239 -8.19 20.10 -5.55
CA SER A 239 -6.75 19.96 -5.81
C SER A 239 -6.45 19.95 -7.30
N PRO A 240 -5.88 21.03 -7.87
CA PRO A 240 -5.59 21.11 -9.31
C PRO A 240 -4.49 20.14 -9.76
N ARG A 241 -3.71 19.57 -8.83
CA ARG A 241 -2.62 18.63 -9.14
C ARG A 241 -3.05 17.17 -9.16
N LEU A 242 -4.16 16.83 -8.52
CA LEU A 242 -4.67 15.47 -8.45
C LEU A 242 -4.98 14.87 -9.84
N PRO A 243 -5.64 15.61 -10.76
CA PRO A 243 -5.87 15.12 -12.11
C PRO A 243 -4.57 14.79 -12.87
N LEU A 244 -3.52 15.58 -12.68
CA LEU A 244 -2.22 15.37 -13.35
C LEU A 244 -1.52 14.09 -12.85
N LEU A 245 -1.57 13.83 -11.53
CA LEU A 245 -1.00 12.60 -10.96
C LEU A 245 -1.75 11.35 -11.44
N LEU A 246 -3.08 11.43 -11.49
CA LEU A 246 -3.94 10.35 -11.99
C LEU A 246 -3.68 10.09 -13.47
N GLU A 247 -3.61 11.14 -14.30
CA GLU A 247 -3.33 11.03 -15.73
C GLU A 247 -1.93 10.43 -15.98
N LYS A 248 -0.89 10.92 -15.29
CA LYS A 248 0.48 10.40 -15.38
C LYS A 248 0.53 8.91 -15.07
N HIS A 249 -0.11 8.49 -13.98
CA HIS A 249 -0.12 7.09 -13.56
C HIS A 249 -0.92 6.22 -14.53
N ALA A 250 -2.14 6.63 -14.88
CA ALA A 250 -2.97 5.89 -15.83
C ALA A 250 -2.29 5.74 -17.19
N ALA A 251 -1.68 6.82 -17.71
CA ALA A 251 -0.95 6.80 -18.98
C ALA A 251 0.24 5.83 -18.96
N PHE A 252 0.93 5.68 -17.83
CA PHE A 252 1.99 4.69 -17.67
C PHE A 252 1.44 3.26 -17.76
N MET A 253 0.33 2.98 -17.07
CA MET A 253 -0.31 1.66 -17.03
C MET A 253 -0.91 1.26 -18.37
N THR A 254 -1.54 2.20 -19.08
CA THR A 254 -2.26 1.93 -20.33
C THR A 254 -1.43 2.18 -21.59
N GLY A 255 -0.26 2.82 -21.46
CA GLY A 255 0.60 3.22 -22.56
C GLY A 255 1.56 2.11 -23.04
N PRO A 256 2.73 2.49 -23.61
CA PRO A 256 3.71 1.52 -24.12
C PRO A 256 4.23 0.54 -23.07
N ASN A 257 4.23 0.93 -21.79
CA ASN A 257 4.67 0.08 -20.69
C ASN A 257 3.68 -1.03 -20.34
N ARG A 258 2.43 -0.99 -20.84
CA ARG A 258 1.41 -2.02 -20.58
C ARG A 258 1.94 -3.43 -20.84
N ALA A 259 2.74 -3.61 -21.89
CA ALA A 259 3.31 -4.92 -22.26
C ALA A 259 4.24 -5.50 -21.17
N ARG A 260 4.71 -4.68 -20.23
CA ARG A 260 5.53 -5.10 -19.10
C ARG A 260 4.69 -5.69 -17.96
N PHE A 261 3.39 -5.41 -17.92
CA PHE A 261 2.48 -5.78 -16.82
C PHE A 261 1.49 -6.86 -17.28
N PRO A 262 1.83 -8.15 -17.12
CA PRO A 262 1.02 -9.25 -17.66
C PRO A 262 -0.40 -9.36 -17.06
N TRP A 263 -0.62 -8.81 -15.86
CA TRP A 263 -1.93 -8.77 -15.19
C TRP A 263 -2.87 -7.67 -15.70
N ILE A 264 -2.40 -6.70 -16.48
CA ILE A 264 -3.26 -5.64 -17.03
C ILE A 264 -3.98 -6.15 -18.28
N ALA A 265 -5.27 -6.46 -18.15
CA ALA A 265 -6.11 -6.93 -19.26
C ALA A 265 -6.08 -5.95 -20.46
N PRO A 266 -6.10 -6.47 -21.72
CA PRO A 266 -6.17 -5.59 -22.89
C PRO A 266 -7.50 -4.85 -22.94
N PRO A 267 -7.50 -3.57 -23.39
CA PRO A 267 -8.76 -2.87 -23.59
C PRO A 267 -9.62 -3.66 -24.59
N PRO A 268 -10.95 -3.70 -24.40
CA PRO A 268 -11.83 -4.43 -25.30
C PRO A 268 -11.68 -3.89 -26.73
N PRO A 269 -11.76 -4.75 -27.77
CA PRO A 269 -11.63 -4.32 -29.15
C PRO A 269 -12.66 -3.23 -29.46
N ARG A 270 -12.21 -2.14 -30.08
CA ARG A 270 -13.10 -1.05 -30.51
C ARG A 270 -14.18 -1.63 -31.42
N ARG A 271 -15.45 -1.56 -31.00
CA ARG A 271 -16.58 -1.95 -31.87
C ARG A 271 -16.49 -1.16 -33.18
N PRO A 272 -16.61 -1.81 -34.35
CA PRO A 272 -16.61 -1.10 -35.61
C PRO A 272 -17.72 -0.04 -35.60
N LYS A 273 -17.38 1.19 -35.99
CA LYS A 273 -18.37 2.28 -36.12
C LYS A 273 -19.47 1.78 -37.07
N ARG A 274 -20.71 1.64 -36.58
CA ARG A 274 -21.86 1.34 -37.45
C ARG A 274 -21.86 2.39 -38.58
N PRO A 275 -21.92 1.99 -39.85
CA PRO A 275 -22.03 2.94 -40.94
C PRO A 275 -23.27 3.79 -40.72
N ARG A 276 -23.12 5.12 -40.80
CA ARG A 276 -24.25 6.06 -40.78
C ARG A 276 -25.18 5.67 -41.94
N GLN A 277 -26.35 5.12 -41.63
CA GLN A 277 -27.41 4.98 -42.61
C GLN A 277 -27.76 6.38 -43.11
N LYS A 278 -27.43 6.67 -44.38
CA LYS A 278 -27.93 7.85 -45.07
C LYS A 278 -29.45 7.72 -45.11
N LYS A 279 -30.17 8.71 -44.56
CA LYS A 279 -31.61 8.85 -44.79
C LYS A 279 -31.82 8.99 -46.30
N PRO A 280 -32.80 8.29 -46.90
CA PRO A 280 -33.18 8.57 -48.27
C PRO A 280 -33.81 9.97 -48.33
N ASP A 281 -33.32 10.78 -49.27
CA ASP A 281 -33.89 12.10 -49.56
C ASP A 281 -35.35 11.92 -50.02
N SER A 282 -36.25 12.69 -49.41
CA SER A 282 -37.65 12.85 -49.84
C SER A 282 -37.80 14.20 -50.51
#